data_AF-A0A166DLN7-F1
#
_entry.id   AF-A0A166DLN7-F1
#
_cell.length_a   1.000
_cell.length_b   1.000
_cell.length_c   1.000
_cell.angle_alpha   90.00
_cell.angle_beta   90.00
_cell.angle_gamma   90.00
#
_symmetry.space_group_name_H-M   'P 1'
#
loop_
_entity.id
_entity.type
_entity.pdbx_description
1 polymer ?
#
loop_
_entity_poly.entity_id
_entity_poly.type
_entity_poly.pdbx_seq_one_letter_code
_entity_poly.pdbx_strand_id
1 'polypeptide(L)'
;MIKSLALAASLAATATLAPVATYAQDTTALTFEVYNPGDEGLFPVTSTLIEGPSEAVLVDAQFQRGDTQNLISIIKESGKTLTSIYISHGDPDYYFGLDVLRAAFPDAKIIATQPTVEKIKATIEGKFAFWGPILKEDAPQDLVIPEAIGGNELKVDGTPIEIFGLEGHDPSHTSLWVPSERTVLGGVLVFDNSHIWQADNPTSEKREDWQKSLDDLLALNPKRVIPGHFMGKTNSQTVGSIAFTKAYIAAVEKNAALAKNSEELVTLMKAEFPALEERRTSDLALGAKVVMGEMKWPAE
;
A
#
# COMPACT_ATOMS: atom_id res chain seq x y z
N MET A 1 -8.44 37.85 78.35
CA MET A 1 -8.28 36.72 77.41
C MET A 1 -8.48 37.26 76.01
N ILE A 2 -7.39 37.38 75.25
CA ILE A 2 -7.34 38.09 73.97
C ILE A 2 -7.62 37.09 72.84
N LYS A 3 -8.51 37.48 71.93
CA LYS A 3 -8.87 36.77 70.70
C LYS A 3 -7.68 36.78 69.73
N SER A 4 -7.30 35.62 69.19
CA SER A 4 -6.37 35.54 68.06
C SER A 4 -7.13 35.25 66.77
N LEU A 5 -7.11 36.22 65.86
CA LEU A 5 -7.51 36.12 64.45
C LEU A 5 -6.52 35.21 63.72
N ALA A 6 -7.01 34.20 63.00
CA ALA A 6 -6.24 33.49 61.98
C ALA A 6 -6.67 34.01 60.60
N LEU A 7 -5.70 34.54 59.86
CA LEU A 7 -5.81 35.13 58.53
C LEU A 7 -5.83 34.01 57.48
N ALA A 8 -6.89 33.91 56.68
CA ALA A 8 -6.95 33.01 55.53
C ALA A 8 -6.22 33.65 54.33
N ALA A 9 -5.12 33.05 53.89
CA ALA A 9 -4.45 33.41 52.65
C ALA A 9 -4.90 32.46 51.53
N SER A 10 -5.73 32.96 50.62
CA SER A 10 -6.09 32.29 49.37
C SER A 10 -5.01 32.52 48.32
N LEU A 11 -4.23 31.48 47.98
CA LEU A 11 -3.33 31.49 46.83
C LEU A 11 -4.16 31.15 45.57
N ALA A 12 -4.36 32.12 44.69
CA ALA A 12 -4.87 31.88 43.35
C ALA A 12 -3.68 31.52 42.44
N ALA A 13 -3.59 30.26 42.02
CA ALA A 13 -2.64 29.83 41.01
C ALA A 13 -3.19 30.15 39.61
N THR A 14 -2.68 31.21 38.99
CA THR A 14 -2.91 31.51 37.57
C THR A 14 -2.06 30.58 36.72
N ALA A 15 -2.68 29.59 36.07
CA ALA A 15 -2.03 28.78 35.05
C ALA A 15 -1.89 29.61 33.77
N THR A 16 -0.66 29.98 33.42
CA THR A 16 -0.34 30.59 32.13
C THR A 16 -0.27 29.49 31.08
N LEU A 17 -1.30 29.36 30.24
CA LEU A 17 -1.26 28.55 29.03
C LEU A 17 -0.29 29.22 28.04
N ALA A 18 0.84 28.56 27.76
CA ALA A 18 1.72 28.95 26.67
C ALA A 18 0.99 28.70 25.33
N PRO A 19 1.07 29.62 24.36
CA PRO A 19 0.47 29.40 23.05
C PRO A 19 1.20 28.24 22.35
N VAL A 20 0.45 27.19 22.03
CA VAL A 20 0.89 26.16 21.07
C VAL A 20 0.96 26.85 19.72
N ALA A 21 2.17 27.00 19.18
CA ALA A 21 2.35 27.48 17.82
C ALA A 21 1.71 26.46 16.87
N THR A 22 0.51 26.75 16.38
CA THR A 22 -0.05 26.09 15.21
C THR A 22 0.76 26.58 14.02
N TYR A 23 1.79 25.82 13.63
CA TYR A 23 2.33 25.94 12.28
C TYR A 23 1.21 25.52 11.33
N ALA A 24 0.49 26.50 10.77
CA ALA A 24 -0.27 26.27 9.57
C ALA A 24 0.76 25.93 8.50
N GLN A 25 0.96 24.64 8.23
CA GLN A 25 1.60 24.26 6.98
C GLN A 25 0.67 24.74 5.87
N ASP A 26 1.20 25.59 5.01
CA ASP A 26 0.59 25.95 3.75
C ASP A 26 0.64 24.68 2.89
N THR A 27 -0.27 23.73 3.13
CA THR A 27 -0.29 22.45 2.42
C THR A 27 -0.88 22.74 1.05
N THR A 28 -0.04 22.68 0.03
CA THR A 28 -0.54 22.79 -1.33
C THR A 28 -1.43 21.60 -1.64
N ALA A 29 -2.57 21.84 -2.28
CA ALA A 29 -3.50 20.78 -2.66
C ALA A 29 -2.80 19.76 -3.56
N LEU A 30 -2.91 18.49 -3.21
CA LEU A 30 -2.31 17.39 -3.98
C LEU A 30 -3.37 16.70 -4.85
N THR A 31 -3.00 16.37 -6.08
CA THR A 31 -3.81 15.53 -6.97
C THR A 31 -3.22 14.14 -7.10
N PHE A 32 -4.05 13.18 -7.54
CA PHE A 32 -3.70 11.77 -7.63
C PHE A 32 -4.16 11.23 -8.97
N GLU A 33 -3.21 11.06 -9.89
CA GLU A 33 -3.44 10.35 -11.14
C GLU A 33 -3.20 8.86 -10.91
N VAL A 34 -4.25 8.05 -11.06
CA VAL A 34 -4.26 6.63 -10.69
C VAL A 34 -4.24 5.78 -11.95
N TYR A 35 -3.20 4.96 -12.09
CA TYR A 35 -3.05 4.01 -13.18
C TYR A 35 -3.13 2.57 -12.66
N ASN A 36 -3.98 1.78 -13.30
CA ASN A 36 -4.04 0.33 -13.11
C ASN A 36 -4.34 -0.31 -14.47
N PRO A 37 -3.60 -1.35 -14.89
CA PRO A 37 -3.77 -1.95 -16.22
C PRO A 37 -5.03 -2.82 -16.34
N GLY A 38 -5.75 -3.06 -15.23
CA GLY A 38 -7.00 -3.81 -15.20
C GLY A 38 -6.85 -5.21 -15.80
N ASP A 39 -7.81 -5.60 -16.64
CA ASP A 39 -7.84 -6.93 -17.28
C ASP A 39 -6.67 -7.16 -18.26
N GLU A 40 -5.95 -6.12 -18.67
CA GLU A 40 -4.80 -6.23 -19.57
C GLU A 40 -3.50 -6.59 -18.82
N GLY A 41 -3.46 -6.35 -17.50
CA GLY A 41 -2.30 -6.63 -16.66
C GLY A 41 -2.28 -8.08 -16.17
N LEU A 42 -1.08 -8.65 -16.07
CA LEU A 42 -0.84 -9.97 -15.48
C LEU A 42 -1.03 -9.93 -13.95
N PHE A 43 -0.54 -8.87 -13.31
CA PHE A 43 -0.81 -8.51 -11.91
C PHE A 43 -1.23 -7.04 -11.88
N PRO A 44 -2.53 -6.73 -12.02
CA PRO A 44 -3.04 -5.36 -12.00
C PRO A 44 -2.81 -4.65 -10.66
N VAL A 45 -1.59 -4.14 -10.52
CA VAL A 45 -1.10 -3.29 -9.44
C VAL A 45 -1.40 -1.83 -9.79
N THR A 46 -1.64 -1.05 -8.76
CA THR A 46 -2.01 0.36 -8.89
C THR A 46 -0.78 1.21 -8.68
N SER A 47 -0.45 2.00 -9.69
CA SER A 47 0.51 3.08 -9.54
C SER A 47 -0.23 4.40 -9.39
N THR A 48 0.28 5.28 -8.55
CA THR A 48 -0.31 6.60 -8.34
C THR A 48 0.75 7.68 -8.49
N LEU A 49 0.53 8.63 -9.40
CA LEU A 49 1.30 9.86 -9.47
C LEU A 49 0.65 10.88 -8.53
N ILE A 50 1.36 11.23 -7.45
CA ILE A 50 0.95 12.26 -6.50
C ILE A 50 1.58 13.57 -6.96
N GLU A 51 0.75 14.56 -7.30
CA GLU A 51 1.20 15.79 -7.94
C GLU A 51 0.92 16.99 -7.05
N GLY A 52 1.89 17.91 -6.99
CA GLY A 52 1.71 19.26 -6.50
C GLY A 52 1.83 20.28 -7.63
N PRO A 53 1.97 21.58 -7.32
CA PRO A 53 2.17 22.60 -8.33
C PRO A 53 3.37 22.38 -9.25
N SER A 54 4.51 21.91 -8.72
CA SER A 54 5.78 21.85 -9.46
C SER A 54 6.46 20.49 -9.42
N GLU A 55 6.22 19.72 -8.35
CA GLU A 55 6.81 18.40 -8.13
C GLU A 55 5.77 17.28 -8.24
N ALA A 56 6.24 16.07 -8.49
CA ALA A 56 5.45 14.87 -8.36
C ALA A 56 6.27 13.71 -7.76
N VAL A 57 5.58 12.79 -7.11
CA VAL A 57 6.11 11.50 -6.65
C VAL A 57 5.28 10.39 -7.26
N LEU A 58 5.95 9.43 -7.90
CA LEU A 58 5.31 8.20 -8.36
C LEU A 58 5.32 7.17 -7.23
N VAL A 59 4.21 6.49 -7.01
CA VAL A 59 4.10 5.33 -6.12
C VAL A 59 3.88 4.09 -6.97
N ASP A 60 4.77 3.10 -6.79
CA ASP A 60 4.83 1.81 -7.46
C ASP A 60 5.07 1.86 -8.98
N ALA A 61 5.82 0.88 -9.49
CA ALA A 61 6.46 0.95 -10.82
C ALA A 61 5.86 0.01 -11.87
N GLN A 62 4.76 -0.68 -11.57
CA GLN A 62 4.15 -1.71 -12.43
C GLN A 62 5.01 -2.95 -12.64
N PHE A 63 4.35 -4.01 -13.10
CA PHE A 63 4.97 -5.32 -13.32
C PHE A 63 5.52 -5.48 -14.74
N GLN A 64 4.74 -5.08 -15.74
CA GLN A 64 5.08 -5.24 -17.15
C GLN A 64 5.72 -3.96 -17.71
N ARG A 65 6.69 -4.15 -18.60
CA ARG A 65 7.33 -3.05 -19.34
C ARG A 65 6.31 -2.20 -20.09
N GLY A 66 5.33 -2.81 -20.76
CA GLY A 66 4.27 -2.07 -21.46
C GLY A 66 3.51 -1.09 -20.55
N ASP A 67 3.06 -1.57 -19.39
CA ASP A 67 2.37 -0.76 -18.39
C ASP A 67 3.25 0.36 -17.82
N THR A 68 4.54 0.08 -17.65
CA THR A 68 5.53 1.07 -17.24
C THR A 68 5.72 2.19 -18.27
N GLN A 69 5.60 1.89 -19.57
CA GLN A 69 5.64 2.92 -20.63
C GLN A 69 4.42 3.85 -20.57
N ASN A 70 3.25 3.33 -20.16
CA ASN A 70 2.08 4.17 -19.91
C ASN A 70 2.34 5.12 -18.73
N LEU A 71 2.98 4.66 -17.66
CA LEU A 71 3.40 5.53 -16.56
C LEU A 71 4.34 6.64 -17.00
N ILE A 72 5.33 6.33 -17.85
CA ILE A 72 6.24 7.35 -18.40
C ILE A 72 5.46 8.44 -19.14
N SER A 73 4.40 8.06 -19.85
CA SER A 73 3.54 8.99 -20.58
C SER A 73 2.75 9.87 -19.61
N ILE A 74 2.10 9.27 -18.60
CA ILE A 74 1.40 9.98 -17.53
C ILE A 74 2.31 11.01 -16.83
N ILE A 75 3.53 10.59 -16.44
CA ILE A 75 4.48 11.48 -15.79
C ILE A 75 4.89 12.64 -16.71
N LYS A 76 5.14 12.39 -17.99
CA LYS A 76 5.50 13.46 -18.95
C LYS A 76 4.35 14.43 -19.19
N GLU A 77 3.12 13.92 -19.28
CA GLU A 77 1.91 14.72 -19.47
C GLU A 77 1.59 15.62 -18.28
N SER A 78 1.97 15.21 -17.06
CA SER A 78 1.83 16.05 -15.85
C SER A 78 2.58 17.39 -15.95
N GLY A 79 3.68 17.42 -16.72
CA GLY A 79 4.60 18.55 -16.79
C GLY A 79 5.33 18.87 -15.47
N LYS A 80 5.24 17.99 -14.45
CA LYS A 80 5.87 18.16 -13.15
C LYS A 80 7.29 17.59 -13.13
N THR A 81 8.09 18.07 -12.19
CA THR A 81 9.38 17.46 -11.88
C THR A 81 9.15 16.20 -11.05
N LEU A 82 9.41 15.02 -11.60
CA LEU A 82 9.39 13.77 -10.82
C LEU A 82 10.59 13.77 -9.86
N THR A 83 10.34 13.93 -8.57
CA THR A 83 11.42 14.01 -7.57
C THR A 83 11.79 12.64 -7.04
N SER A 84 10.80 11.76 -6.86
CA SER A 84 10.99 10.42 -6.33
C SER A 84 10.01 9.40 -6.92
N ILE A 85 10.44 8.16 -6.93
CA ILE A 85 9.65 6.95 -7.19
C ILE A 85 9.71 6.13 -5.90
N TYR A 86 8.57 6.02 -5.20
CA TYR A 86 8.44 5.25 -3.97
C TYR A 86 7.89 3.85 -4.27
N ILE A 87 8.57 2.82 -3.78
CA ILE A 87 8.09 1.43 -3.85
C ILE A 87 7.49 1.03 -2.51
N SER A 88 6.20 0.70 -2.52
CA SER A 88 5.41 0.43 -1.32
C SER A 88 5.59 -0.99 -0.79
N HIS A 89 5.94 -1.96 -1.64
CA HIS A 89 6.08 -3.36 -1.26
C HIS A 89 7.17 -4.12 -2.02
N GLY A 90 7.59 -5.26 -1.46
CA GLY A 90 8.73 -6.04 -1.93
C GLY A 90 8.41 -7.11 -2.98
N ASP A 91 7.20 -7.12 -3.53
CA ASP A 91 6.83 -8.02 -4.63
C ASP A 91 7.05 -7.38 -6.01
N PRO A 92 7.35 -8.20 -7.04
CA PRO A 92 7.92 -7.73 -8.29
C PRO A 92 6.99 -6.83 -9.11
N ASP A 93 5.68 -6.96 -8.95
CA ASP A 93 4.70 -6.08 -9.56
C ASP A 93 4.79 -4.63 -9.07
N TYR A 94 5.37 -4.40 -7.89
CA TYR A 94 5.60 -3.06 -7.37
C TYR A 94 6.86 -2.40 -7.96
N TYR A 95 7.86 -3.16 -8.43
CA TYR A 95 9.19 -2.62 -8.72
C TYR A 95 9.85 -3.07 -10.04
N PHE A 96 9.28 -4.01 -10.79
CA PHE A 96 9.91 -4.50 -12.02
C PHE A 96 10.03 -3.44 -13.11
N GLY A 97 9.10 -2.47 -13.21
CA GLY A 97 9.23 -1.37 -14.15
C GLY A 97 10.32 -0.33 -13.83
N LEU A 98 11.05 -0.46 -12.72
CA LEU A 98 12.02 0.54 -12.29
C LEU A 98 13.16 0.77 -13.29
N ASP A 99 13.58 -0.23 -14.06
CA ASP A 99 14.66 -0.07 -15.03
C ASP A 99 14.30 0.95 -16.13
N VAL A 100 13.06 0.89 -16.60
CA VAL A 100 12.51 1.81 -17.61
C VAL A 100 12.33 3.20 -17.04
N LEU A 101 11.78 3.30 -15.83
CA LEU A 101 11.54 4.59 -15.17
C LEU A 101 12.86 5.29 -14.84
N ARG A 102 13.86 4.56 -14.36
CA ARG A 102 15.20 5.11 -14.10
C ARG A 102 15.86 5.64 -15.38
N ALA A 103 15.68 4.96 -16.51
CA ALA A 103 16.18 5.44 -17.79
C ALA A 103 15.45 6.70 -18.28
N ALA A 104 14.14 6.82 -18.03
CA ALA A 104 13.33 7.95 -18.44
C ALA A 104 13.47 9.18 -17.53
N PHE A 105 13.71 8.97 -16.24
CA PHE A 105 13.78 10.00 -15.20
C PHE A 105 15.01 9.79 -14.31
N PRO A 106 16.24 9.98 -14.84
CA PRO A 106 17.48 9.66 -14.13
C PRO A 106 17.73 10.52 -12.87
N ASP A 107 17.07 11.67 -12.76
CA ASP A 107 17.18 12.58 -11.61
C ASP A 107 16.22 12.21 -10.47
N ALA A 108 15.22 11.36 -10.71
CA ALA A 108 14.26 10.94 -9.70
C ALA A 108 14.89 9.90 -8.75
N LYS A 109 14.73 10.10 -7.44
CA LYS A 109 15.21 9.13 -6.45
C LYS A 109 14.31 7.91 -6.41
N ILE A 110 14.88 6.72 -6.49
CA ILE A 110 14.13 5.47 -6.35
C ILE A 110 14.30 5.00 -4.91
N ILE A 111 13.21 5.03 -4.14
CA ILE A 111 13.25 4.86 -2.68
C ILE A 111 12.19 3.89 -2.17
N ALA A 112 12.49 3.23 -1.06
CA ALA A 112 11.55 2.40 -0.32
C ALA A 112 11.93 2.37 1.17
N THR A 113 11.08 1.80 2.02
CA THR A 113 11.42 1.57 3.43
C THR A 113 12.54 0.54 3.55
N GLN A 114 13.31 0.59 4.64
CA GLN A 114 14.40 -0.37 4.87
C GLN A 114 13.93 -1.85 4.78
N PRO A 115 12.79 -2.26 5.40
CA PRO A 115 12.28 -3.62 5.24
C PRO A 115 11.96 -4.00 3.79
N THR A 116 11.36 -3.09 3.02
CA THR A 116 11.07 -3.33 1.60
C THR A 116 12.36 -3.50 0.78
N VAL A 117 13.36 -2.65 1.00
CA VAL A 117 14.67 -2.77 0.33
C VAL A 117 15.34 -4.11 0.65
N GLU A 118 15.30 -4.54 1.90
CA GLU A 118 15.86 -5.83 2.33
C GLU A 118 15.14 -7.01 1.68
N LYS A 119 13.80 -6.98 1.63
CA LYS A 119 12.98 -7.99 0.96
C LYS A 119 13.29 -8.09 -0.53
N ILE A 120 13.38 -6.95 -1.22
CA ILE A 120 13.73 -6.91 -2.65
C ILE A 120 15.14 -7.48 -2.84
N LYS A 121 16.13 -7.04 -2.06
CA LYS A 121 17.50 -7.57 -2.14
C LYS A 121 17.57 -9.09 -1.97
N ALA A 122 16.78 -9.64 -1.05
CA ALA A 122 16.74 -11.07 -0.79
C ALA A 122 16.10 -11.89 -1.92
N THR A 123 15.08 -11.32 -2.59
CA THR A 123 14.19 -12.11 -3.46
C THR A 123 14.30 -11.79 -4.95
N ILE A 124 14.90 -10.65 -5.34
CA ILE A 124 14.83 -10.12 -6.72
C ILE A 124 15.34 -11.08 -7.78
N GLU A 125 16.48 -11.76 -7.54
CA GLU A 125 17.06 -12.74 -8.48
C GLU A 125 16.13 -13.94 -8.68
N GLY A 126 15.57 -14.48 -7.59
CA GLY A 126 14.65 -15.62 -7.65
C GLY A 126 13.32 -15.26 -8.30
N LYS A 127 12.77 -14.09 -7.97
CA LYS A 127 11.55 -13.56 -8.59
C LYS A 127 11.77 -13.32 -10.08
N PHE A 128 12.92 -12.77 -10.49
CA PHE A 128 13.26 -12.59 -11.90
C PHE A 128 13.43 -13.91 -12.64
N ALA A 129 14.12 -14.90 -12.05
CA ALA A 129 14.28 -16.22 -12.67
C ALA A 129 12.93 -16.92 -12.92
N PHE A 130 11.94 -16.70 -12.05
CA PHE A 130 10.59 -17.23 -12.21
C PHE A 130 9.74 -16.43 -13.22
N TRP A 131 9.67 -15.11 -13.04
CA TRP A 131 8.78 -14.24 -13.81
C TRP A 131 9.32 -13.82 -15.16
N GLY A 132 10.65 -13.67 -15.31
CA GLY A 132 11.29 -13.24 -16.55
C GLY A 132 10.87 -14.07 -17.77
N PRO A 133 10.91 -15.42 -17.72
CA PRO A 133 10.42 -16.26 -18.81
C PRO A 133 8.92 -16.14 -19.11
N ILE A 134 8.11 -15.81 -18.10
CA ILE A 134 6.66 -15.62 -18.24
C ILE A 134 6.37 -14.28 -18.92
N LEU A 135 7.06 -13.22 -18.48
CA LEU A 135 6.94 -11.85 -18.97
C LEU A 135 7.58 -11.64 -20.34
N LYS A 136 8.61 -12.41 -20.70
CA LYS A 136 9.32 -12.32 -21.98
C LYS A 136 9.80 -10.88 -22.26
N GLU A 137 9.35 -10.26 -23.35
CA GLU A 137 9.66 -8.87 -23.71
C GLU A 137 9.19 -7.84 -22.68
N ASP A 138 8.19 -8.18 -21.87
CA ASP A 138 7.69 -7.33 -20.79
C ASP A 138 8.53 -7.39 -19.51
N ALA A 139 9.56 -8.25 -19.45
CA ALA A 139 10.43 -8.37 -18.29
C ALA A 139 11.35 -7.13 -18.12
N PRO A 140 11.81 -6.85 -16.88
CA PRO A 140 12.90 -5.89 -16.67
C PRO A 140 14.17 -6.34 -17.42
N GLN A 141 14.90 -5.38 -17.97
CA GLN A 141 16.21 -5.59 -18.59
C GLN A 141 17.35 -5.36 -17.60
N ASP A 142 17.08 -4.67 -16.50
CA ASP A 142 17.98 -4.53 -15.36
C ASP A 142 17.19 -4.65 -14.05
N LEU A 143 17.83 -5.17 -13.02
CA LEU A 143 17.24 -5.38 -11.71
C LEU A 143 17.59 -4.20 -10.80
N VAL A 144 16.63 -3.29 -10.61
CA VAL A 144 16.83 -2.08 -9.81
C VAL A 144 16.37 -2.31 -8.37
N ILE A 145 17.28 -2.06 -7.43
CA ILE A 145 16.99 -2.08 -5.99
C ILE A 145 16.85 -0.64 -5.50
N PRO A 146 15.71 -0.26 -4.88
CA PRO A 146 15.54 1.08 -4.30
C PRO A 146 16.54 1.39 -3.18
N GLU A 147 16.79 2.68 -2.98
CA GLU A 147 17.51 3.17 -1.81
C GLU A 147 16.58 3.20 -0.59
N ALA A 148 17.14 2.93 0.60
CA ALA A 148 16.36 3.02 1.83
C ALA A 148 16.13 4.50 2.19
N ILE A 149 14.86 4.90 2.33
CA ILE A 149 14.51 6.21 2.85
C ILE A 149 14.81 6.30 4.35
N GLY A 150 15.36 7.43 4.78
CA GLY A 150 15.44 7.76 6.20
C GLY A 150 14.13 8.37 6.69
N GLY A 151 13.58 7.84 7.78
CA GLY A 151 12.32 8.32 8.36
C GLY A 151 11.08 7.68 7.75
N ASN A 152 9.93 8.33 7.93
CA ASN A 152 8.60 7.80 7.61
C ASN A 152 7.76 8.77 6.78
N GLU A 153 8.40 9.64 5.99
CA GLU A 153 7.70 10.71 5.27
C GLU A 153 8.33 10.96 3.89
N LEU A 154 7.46 11.10 2.88
CA LEU A 154 7.76 11.65 1.56
C LEU A 154 7.22 13.08 1.46
N LYS A 155 7.66 13.84 0.46
CA LYS A 155 7.15 15.20 0.21
C LYS A 155 6.91 15.45 -1.26
N VAL A 156 5.86 16.22 -1.54
CA VAL A 156 5.57 16.81 -2.85
C VAL A 156 5.34 18.29 -2.65
N ASP A 157 6.19 19.15 -3.23
CA ASP A 157 6.13 20.60 -3.03
C ASP A 157 6.12 21.00 -1.54
N GLY A 158 6.84 20.24 -0.71
CA GLY A 158 6.89 20.41 0.74
C GLY A 158 5.69 19.87 1.53
N THR A 159 4.59 19.48 0.87
CA THR A 159 3.44 18.83 1.51
C THR A 159 3.80 17.40 1.90
N PRO A 160 3.59 17.00 3.17
CA PRO A 160 3.98 15.68 3.66
C PRO A 160 3.04 14.56 3.21
N ILE A 161 3.63 13.40 2.98
CA ILE A 161 2.96 12.11 2.75
C ILE A 161 3.58 11.12 3.73
N GLU A 162 2.79 10.59 4.65
CA GLU A 162 3.26 9.72 5.72
C GLU A 162 3.32 8.27 5.26
N ILE A 163 4.41 7.57 5.57
CA ILE A 163 4.52 6.12 5.45
C ILE A 163 3.90 5.52 6.71
N PHE A 164 2.73 4.89 6.53
CA PHE A 164 1.90 4.38 7.60
C PHE A 164 2.09 2.88 7.80
N GLY A 165 2.13 2.43 9.05
CA GLY A 165 2.23 1.02 9.44
C GLY A 165 3.62 0.52 9.84
N LEU A 166 4.67 1.37 9.79
CA LEU A 166 6.05 0.99 10.13
C LEU A 166 6.23 0.49 11.58
N GLU A 167 5.40 0.97 12.51
CA GLU A 167 5.40 0.55 13.93
C GLU A 167 4.12 -0.23 14.27
N GLY A 168 3.42 -0.73 13.26
CA GLY A 168 2.13 -1.40 13.38
C GLY A 168 2.24 -2.92 13.55
N HIS A 169 1.13 -3.59 13.25
CA HIS A 169 1.01 -5.04 13.37
C HIS A 169 1.81 -5.83 12.33
N ASP A 170 2.03 -5.23 11.16
CA ASP A 170 2.86 -5.79 10.10
C ASP A 170 3.72 -4.71 9.43
N PRO A 171 4.90 -4.40 10.01
CA PRO A 171 5.81 -3.38 9.49
C PRO A 171 6.34 -3.63 8.07
N SER A 172 6.13 -4.83 7.51
CA SER A 172 6.56 -5.18 6.15
C SER A 172 5.52 -4.85 5.07
N HIS A 173 4.29 -4.53 5.47
CA HIS A 173 3.19 -4.15 4.59
C HIS A 173 2.70 -2.75 4.98
N THR A 174 3.27 -1.73 4.34
CA THR A 174 2.95 -0.31 4.62
C THR A 174 1.93 0.27 3.63
N SER A 175 1.27 1.34 4.04
CA SER A 175 0.46 2.21 3.17
C SER A 175 1.02 3.64 3.19
N LEU A 176 0.55 4.49 2.27
CA LEU A 176 0.79 5.93 2.38
C LEU A 176 -0.48 6.65 2.86
N TRP A 177 -0.31 7.59 3.77
CA TRP A 177 -1.35 8.49 4.25
C TRP A 177 -1.04 9.93 3.82
N VAL A 178 -2.01 10.59 3.20
CA VAL A 178 -1.92 12.00 2.81
C VAL A 178 -2.89 12.81 3.66
N PRO A 179 -2.44 13.41 4.78
CA PRO A 179 -3.33 14.08 5.72
C PRO A 179 -4.13 15.24 5.12
N SER A 180 -3.50 16.03 4.24
CA SER A 180 -4.12 17.21 3.61
C SER A 180 -5.37 16.85 2.81
N GLU A 181 -5.30 15.73 2.08
CA GLU A 181 -6.39 15.25 1.21
C GLU A 181 -7.27 14.19 1.89
N ARG A 182 -6.86 13.73 3.08
CA ARG A 182 -7.43 12.56 3.76
C ARG A 182 -7.51 11.34 2.84
N THR A 183 -6.42 11.07 2.12
CA THR A 183 -6.34 9.99 1.14
C THR A 183 -5.35 8.93 1.60
N VAL A 184 -5.77 7.67 1.57
CA VAL A 184 -4.89 6.51 1.76
C VAL A 184 -4.54 5.92 0.39
N LEU A 185 -3.26 5.67 0.13
CA LEU A 185 -2.82 4.74 -0.89
C LEU A 185 -2.52 3.43 -0.17
N GLY A 186 -3.38 2.43 -0.38
CA GLY A 186 -3.44 1.25 0.45
C GLY A 186 -2.27 0.28 0.27
N GLY A 187 -1.53 0.39 -0.84
CA GLY A 187 -0.49 -0.59 -1.19
C GLY A 187 -1.04 -2.01 -1.16
N VAL A 188 -0.16 -2.95 -0.82
CA VAL A 188 -0.48 -4.38 -0.70
C VAL A 188 -1.55 -4.70 0.37
N LEU A 189 -1.88 -3.79 1.29
CA LEU A 189 -2.88 -4.05 2.32
C LEU A 189 -4.32 -3.96 1.80
N VAL A 190 -4.59 -3.20 0.73
CA VAL A 190 -5.96 -2.88 0.31
C VAL A 190 -6.22 -3.35 -1.11
N PHE A 191 -7.22 -4.20 -1.25
CA PHE A 191 -7.71 -4.72 -2.52
C PHE A 191 -9.15 -4.24 -2.75
N ASP A 192 -9.62 -4.31 -4.00
CA ASP A 192 -11.03 -4.10 -4.32
C ASP A 192 -11.48 -4.96 -5.50
N ASN A 193 -12.70 -5.47 -5.43
CA ASN A 193 -13.40 -6.08 -6.57
C ASN A 193 -12.65 -7.24 -7.27
N SER A 194 -11.76 -7.96 -6.56
CA SER A 194 -11.05 -9.14 -7.05
C SER A 194 -10.89 -10.20 -5.97
N HIS A 195 -10.61 -11.45 -6.37
CA HIS A 195 -10.02 -12.39 -5.43
C HIS A 195 -8.64 -11.88 -4.99
N ILE A 196 -8.33 -12.05 -3.70
CA ILE A 196 -7.19 -11.42 -3.05
C ILE A 196 -6.03 -12.41 -2.95
N TRP A 197 -4.82 -11.90 -3.16
CA TRP A 197 -3.58 -12.62 -2.94
C TRP A 197 -3.34 -12.84 -1.44
N GLN A 198 -3.27 -14.10 -1.01
CA GLN A 198 -3.16 -14.46 0.42
C GLN A 198 -1.89 -15.23 0.77
N ALA A 199 -1.03 -15.46 -0.22
CA ALA A 199 0.11 -16.34 -0.08
C ALA A 199 1.15 -15.81 0.94
N ASP A 200 1.20 -14.50 1.15
CA ASP A 200 2.12 -13.86 2.11
C ASP A 200 1.59 -13.84 3.56
N ASN A 201 0.31 -14.15 3.76
CA ASN A 201 -0.37 -14.29 5.06
C ASN A 201 -0.87 -15.73 5.28
N PRO A 202 0.03 -16.74 5.32
CA PRO A 202 -0.34 -18.16 5.41
C PRO A 202 -1.03 -18.54 6.72
N THR A 203 -0.69 -17.86 7.82
CA THR A 203 -1.19 -18.20 9.17
C THR A 203 -2.38 -17.35 9.55
N SER A 204 -3.20 -17.86 10.48
CA SER A 204 -4.33 -17.11 11.04
C SER A 204 -3.87 -15.84 11.77
N GLU A 205 -2.75 -15.93 12.50
CA GLU A 205 -2.13 -14.77 13.16
C GLU A 205 -1.77 -13.65 12.16
N LYS A 206 -1.11 -13.98 11.05
CA LYS A 206 -0.77 -12.98 10.02
C LYS A 206 -1.99 -12.34 9.36
N ARG A 207 -3.10 -13.07 9.25
CA ARG A 207 -4.37 -12.52 8.73
C ARG A 207 -5.10 -11.70 9.77
N GLU A 208 -4.98 -12.03 11.06
CA GLU A 208 -5.44 -11.19 12.16
C GLU A 208 -4.66 -9.87 12.22
N ASP A 209 -3.33 -9.90 12.07
CA ASP A 209 -2.50 -8.71 12.03
C ASP A 209 -2.85 -7.83 10.82
N TRP A 210 -3.13 -8.42 9.66
CA TRP A 210 -3.65 -7.70 8.50
C TRP A 210 -5.00 -7.01 8.80
N GLN A 211 -5.94 -7.71 9.46
CA GLN A 211 -7.21 -7.11 9.87
C GLN A 211 -7.01 -5.89 10.79
N LYS A 212 -6.05 -5.94 11.71
CA LYS A 212 -5.72 -4.82 12.61
C LYS A 212 -5.06 -3.66 11.87
N SER A 213 -4.13 -3.92 10.95
CA SER A 213 -3.56 -2.87 10.08
C SER A 213 -4.64 -2.15 9.27
N LEU A 214 -5.68 -2.87 8.82
CA LEU A 214 -6.84 -2.27 8.16
C LEU A 214 -7.71 -1.43 9.11
N ASP A 215 -7.82 -1.82 10.39
CA ASP A 215 -8.48 -1.00 11.42
C ASP A 215 -7.73 0.29 11.69
N ASP A 216 -6.39 0.25 11.72
CA ASP A 216 -5.55 1.43 11.88
C ASP A 216 -5.76 2.43 10.72
N LEU A 217 -5.87 1.93 9.48
CA LEU A 217 -6.20 2.75 8.32
C LEU A 217 -7.60 3.38 8.41
N LEU A 218 -8.59 2.66 8.94
CA LEU A 218 -9.93 3.22 9.17
C LEU A 218 -9.92 4.30 10.25
N ALA A 219 -9.08 4.15 11.28
CA ALA A 219 -8.94 5.10 12.38
C ALA A 219 -8.38 6.47 11.92
N LEU A 220 -7.67 6.52 10.79
CA LEU A 220 -7.27 7.77 10.12
C LEU A 220 -8.46 8.59 9.58
N ASN A 221 -9.65 7.98 9.53
CA ASN A 221 -10.86 8.57 8.95
C ASN A 221 -10.64 9.09 7.51
N PRO A 222 -10.20 8.23 6.57
CA PRO A 222 -9.95 8.63 5.18
C PRO A 222 -11.25 9.06 4.48
N LYS A 223 -11.14 10.00 3.54
CA LYS A 223 -12.21 10.34 2.59
C LYS A 223 -12.11 9.52 1.31
N ARG A 224 -10.89 9.16 0.90
CA ARG A 224 -10.57 8.40 -0.30
C ARG A 224 -9.57 7.30 0.06
N VAL A 225 -9.73 6.14 -0.55
CA VAL A 225 -8.76 5.04 -0.45
C VAL A 225 -8.48 4.53 -1.85
N ILE A 226 -7.22 4.54 -2.25
CA ILE A 226 -6.75 3.99 -3.52
C ILE A 226 -6.19 2.59 -3.22
N PRO A 227 -6.86 1.50 -3.62
CA PRO A 227 -6.38 0.13 -3.42
C PRO A 227 -5.05 -0.10 -4.15
N GLY A 228 -4.16 -0.94 -3.62
CA GLY A 228 -2.98 -1.39 -4.36
C GLY A 228 -3.36 -2.32 -5.51
N HIS A 229 -4.45 -3.08 -5.37
CA HIS A 229 -4.99 -3.92 -6.44
C HIS A 229 -6.48 -3.76 -6.56
N PHE A 230 -6.97 -3.66 -7.80
CA PHE A 230 -8.39 -3.74 -8.07
C PHE A 230 -8.67 -4.22 -9.48
N MET A 231 -9.91 -4.66 -9.72
CA MET A 231 -10.38 -5.04 -11.05
C MET A 231 -11.61 -4.22 -11.45
N GLY A 232 -11.82 -4.08 -12.76
CA GLY A 232 -12.94 -3.32 -13.34
C GLY A 232 -12.61 -1.87 -13.68
N LYS A 233 -13.38 -1.28 -14.60
CA LYS A 233 -13.10 0.03 -15.25
C LYS A 233 -13.07 1.23 -14.30
N THR A 234 -13.68 1.13 -13.13
CA THR A 234 -13.66 2.16 -12.10
C THR A 234 -13.72 1.46 -10.75
N ASN A 235 -12.64 1.50 -9.98
CA ASN A 235 -12.78 1.33 -8.54
C ASN A 235 -13.47 2.57 -7.98
N SER A 236 -14.26 2.38 -6.93
CA SER A 236 -14.93 3.50 -6.28
C SER A 236 -13.94 4.42 -5.55
N GLN A 237 -12.70 3.96 -5.33
CA GLN A 237 -11.65 4.60 -4.52
C GLN A 237 -12.19 5.11 -3.18
N THR A 238 -13.11 4.33 -2.60
CA THR A 238 -13.78 4.68 -1.37
C THR A 238 -13.21 3.89 -0.21
N VAL A 239 -13.52 4.34 1.00
CA VAL A 239 -13.32 3.60 2.24
C VAL A 239 -13.92 2.18 2.18
N GLY A 240 -14.88 1.93 1.27
CA GLY A 240 -15.44 0.60 1.00
C GLY A 240 -14.42 -0.45 0.58
N SER A 241 -13.30 -0.08 -0.04
CA SER A 241 -12.25 -1.05 -0.43
C SER A 241 -11.57 -1.67 0.80
N ILE A 242 -11.41 -0.91 1.90
CA ILE A 242 -10.94 -1.48 3.18
C ILE A 242 -11.97 -2.48 3.70
N ALA A 243 -13.26 -2.11 3.72
CA ALA A 243 -14.33 -2.99 4.18
C ALA A 243 -14.42 -4.28 3.34
N PHE A 244 -14.26 -4.18 2.02
CA PHE A 244 -14.17 -5.33 1.13
C PHE A 244 -13.02 -6.27 1.52
N THR A 245 -11.81 -5.72 1.67
CA THR A 245 -10.62 -6.51 2.02
C THR A 245 -10.80 -7.21 3.38
N LYS A 246 -11.29 -6.49 4.40
CA LYS A 246 -11.60 -7.06 5.71
C LYS A 246 -12.61 -8.21 5.63
N ALA A 247 -13.69 -8.02 4.86
CA ALA A 247 -14.73 -9.05 4.68
C ALA A 247 -14.17 -10.30 4.00
N TYR A 248 -13.31 -10.12 3.00
CA TYR A 248 -12.66 -11.23 2.30
C TYR A 248 -11.73 -12.02 3.23
N ILE A 249 -10.86 -11.35 3.99
CA ILE A 249 -9.95 -12.01 4.96
C ILE A 249 -10.76 -12.80 6.01
N ALA A 250 -11.83 -12.21 6.55
CA ALA A 250 -12.69 -12.87 7.52
C ALA A 250 -13.39 -14.11 6.93
N ALA A 251 -13.82 -14.04 5.67
CA ALA A 251 -14.41 -15.18 4.97
C ALA A 251 -13.38 -16.29 4.74
N VAL A 252 -12.11 -15.96 4.46
CA VAL A 252 -11.06 -16.97 4.31
C VAL A 252 -10.84 -17.70 5.63
N GLU A 253 -10.73 -16.99 6.75
CA GLU A 253 -10.60 -17.63 8.06
C GLU A 253 -11.75 -18.58 8.36
N LYS A 254 -12.98 -18.10 8.16
CA LYS A 254 -14.20 -18.89 8.35
C LYS A 254 -14.22 -20.12 7.46
N ASN A 255 -13.92 -19.98 6.17
CA ASN A 255 -14.02 -21.07 5.20
C ASN A 255 -12.84 -22.04 5.27
N ALA A 256 -11.64 -21.58 5.65
CA ALA A 256 -10.48 -22.44 5.86
C ALA A 256 -10.70 -23.39 7.05
N ALA A 257 -11.44 -22.97 8.08
CA ALA A 257 -11.83 -23.83 9.19
C ALA A 257 -12.85 -24.91 8.80
N LEU A 258 -13.57 -24.73 7.68
CA LEU A 258 -14.58 -25.66 7.17
C LEU A 258 -14.02 -26.59 6.09
N ALA A 259 -13.12 -26.07 5.26
CA ALA A 259 -12.53 -26.79 4.14
C ALA A 259 -11.54 -27.88 4.60
N LYS A 260 -11.50 -28.99 3.86
CA LYS A 260 -10.53 -30.07 4.08
C LYS A 260 -9.25 -29.90 3.28
N ASN A 261 -9.30 -29.12 2.20
CA ASN A 261 -8.22 -28.90 1.24
C ASN A 261 -8.42 -27.58 0.49
N SER A 262 -7.44 -27.20 -0.32
CA SER A 262 -7.46 -25.94 -1.08
C SER A 262 -8.60 -25.86 -2.10
N GLU A 263 -8.95 -26.98 -2.74
CA GLU A 263 -10.05 -27.03 -3.72
C GLU A 263 -11.42 -26.73 -3.08
N GLU A 264 -11.66 -27.27 -1.88
CA GLU A 264 -12.86 -27.00 -1.10
C GLU A 264 -12.89 -25.53 -0.63
N LEU A 265 -11.76 -24.99 -0.18
CA LEU A 265 -11.65 -23.57 0.18
C LEU A 265 -11.95 -22.65 -1.03
N VAL A 266 -11.39 -22.95 -2.20
CA VAL A 266 -11.67 -22.21 -3.45
C VAL A 266 -13.17 -22.23 -3.75
N THR A 267 -13.81 -23.39 -3.62
CA THR A 267 -15.24 -23.57 -3.88
C THR A 267 -16.09 -22.72 -2.93
N LEU A 268 -15.78 -22.75 -1.63
CA LEU A 268 -16.47 -21.95 -0.61
C LEU A 268 -16.31 -20.45 -0.84
N MET A 269 -15.09 -20.01 -1.16
CA MET A 269 -14.82 -18.59 -1.44
C MET A 269 -15.51 -18.09 -2.70
N LYS A 270 -15.55 -18.89 -3.78
CA LYS A 270 -16.31 -18.55 -5.00
C LYS A 270 -17.81 -18.46 -4.72
N ALA A 271 -18.34 -19.30 -3.83
CA ALA A 271 -19.75 -19.26 -3.44
C ALA A 271 -20.10 -18.06 -2.55
N GLU A 272 -19.18 -17.61 -1.68
CA GLU A 272 -19.39 -16.45 -0.81
C GLU A 272 -19.18 -15.11 -1.55
N PHE A 273 -18.33 -15.10 -2.58
CA PHE A 273 -18.06 -13.91 -3.43
C PHE A 273 -18.39 -14.13 -4.92
N PRO A 274 -19.64 -14.48 -5.28
CA PRO A 274 -20.00 -14.80 -6.67
C PRO A 274 -19.87 -13.59 -7.62
N ALA A 275 -19.94 -12.37 -7.08
CA ALA A 275 -19.79 -11.13 -7.86
C ALA A 275 -18.35 -10.86 -8.34
N LEU A 276 -17.36 -11.59 -7.81
CA LEU A 276 -15.98 -11.52 -8.29
C LEU A 276 -15.78 -12.32 -9.59
N GLU A 277 -16.74 -13.17 -9.95
CA GLU A 277 -16.71 -13.98 -11.16
C GLU A 277 -15.37 -14.75 -11.30
N GLU A 278 -14.67 -14.60 -12.43
CA GLU A 278 -13.37 -15.22 -12.65
C GLU A 278 -12.18 -14.28 -12.38
N ARG A 279 -12.42 -13.13 -11.75
CA ARG A 279 -11.36 -12.15 -11.48
C ARG A 279 -10.36 -12.69 -10.48
N ARG A 280 -9.12 -12.90 -10.94
CA ARG A 280 -7.98 -13.33 -10.11
C ARG A 280 -8.20 -14.67 -9.41
N THR A 281 -8.90 -15.61 -10.06
CA THR A 281 -9.11 -16.96 -9.49
C THR A 281 -7.83 -17.78 -9.38
N SER A 282 -6.78 -17.43 -10.14
CA SER A 282 -5.41 -17.93 -9.95
C SER A 282 -4.86 -17.60 -8.56
N ASP A 283 -5.09 -16.38 -8.09
CA ASP A 283 -4.62 -15.89 -6.79
C ASP A 283 -5.35 -16.59 -5.66
N LEU A 284 -6.67 -16.76 -5.81
CA LEU A 284 -7.47 -17.55 -4.87
C LEU A 284 -6.96 -19.00 -4.81
N ALA A 285 -6.73 -19.64 -5.96
CA ALA A 285 -6.29 -21.04 -6.00
C ALA A 285 -4.91 -21.23 -5.36
N LEU A 286 -3.97 -20.32 -5.63
CA LEU A 286 -2.63 -20.37 -5.05
C LEU A 286 -2.67 -20.05 -3.54
N GLY A 287 -3.34 -18.96 -3.17
CA GLY A 287 -3.52 -18.57 -1.78
C GLY A 287 -4.19 -19.67 -0.96
N ALA A 288 -5.19 -20.35 -1.51
CA ALA A 288 -5.85 -21.47 -0.83
C ALA A 288 -4.90 -22.64 -0.55
N LYS A 289 -4.00 -22.99 -1.48
CA LYS A 289 -2.97 -24.02 -1.24
C LYS A 289 -2.05 -23.64 -0.08
N VAL A 290 -1.72 -22.36 0.02
CA VAL A 290 -0.83 -21.85 1.07
C VAL A 290 -1.54 -21.81 2.42
N VAL A 291 -2.75 -21.26 2.47
CA VAL A 291 -3.60 -21.21 3.67
C VAL A 291 -3.90 -22.62 4.21
N MET A 292 -4.13 -23.60 3.33
CA MET A 292 -4.39 -24.99 3.71
C MET A 292 -3.10 -25.81 3.96
N GLY A 293 -1.91 -25.21 3.85
CA GLY A 293 -0.62 -25.87 4.12
C GLY A 293 -0.19 -26.89 3.07
N GLU A 294 -0.85 -26.92 1.91
CA GLU A 294 -0.53 -27.81 0.78
C GLU A 294 0.64 -27.29 -0.07
N MET A 295 0.93 -26.00 0.03
CA MET A 295 2.05 -25.34 -0.63
C MET A 295 2.78 -24.45 0.36
N LYS A 296 4.12 -24.53 0.36
CA LYS A 296 4.94 -23.47 0.92
C LYS A 296 5.12 -22.39 -0.13
N TRP A 297 4.62 -21.19 0.16
CA TRP A 297 4.95 -20.03 -0.64
C TRP A 297 6.26 -19.44 -0.14
N PRO A 298 7.28 -19.27 -1.00
CA PRO A 298 8.45 -18.52 -0.60
C PRO A 298 8.05 -17.05 -0.44
N ALA A 299 7.77 -16.68 0.80
CA ALA A 299 7.72 -15.31 1.27
C ALA A 299 8.96 -15.02 2.14
N GLU A 300 10.13 -15.51 1.74
CA GLU A 300 11.43 -15.22 2.37
C GLU A 300 12.49 -15.01 1.29
#